data_AF-A0A6J4HIX3-F1
#
_entry.id   AF-A0A6J4HIX3-F1
#
_cell.length_a   1.000
_cell.length_b   1.000
_cell.length_c   1.000
_cell.angle_alpha   90.00
_cell.angle_beta   90.00
_cell.angle_gamma   90.00
#
_symmetry.space_group_name_H-M   'P 1'
#
loop_
_entity.id
_entity.type
_entity.pdbx_description
1 polymer ?
#
loop_
_entity_poly.entity_id
_entity_poly.type
_entity_poly.pdbx_seq_one_letter_code
_entity_poly.pdbx_strand_id
1 'polypeptide(L)' 'MWRVWLLFDPRRALVGLFTFLLVLALTIHFILLSTNRFNWIEGPRPQAMITDTISSVV' A
#
# COMPACT_ATOMS: atom_id res chain seq x y z
N MET A 1 14.23 25.64 -27.31
CA MET A 1 13.36 24.46 -27.07
C MET A 1 12.16 24.86 -26.19
N TRP A 2 11.22 25.66 -26.71
CA TRP A 2 10.04 26.17 -25.96
C TRP A 2 8.71 25.68 -26.55
N ARG A 3 8.76 25.08 -27.75
CA ARG A 3 7.60 24.56 -28.50
C ARG A 3 6.98 23.30 -27.88
N VAL A 4 7.71 22.60 -27.00
CA VAL A 4 7.19 21.42 -26.26
C VAL A 4 5.98 21.81 -25.39
N TRP A 5 5.92 23.06 -24.91
CA TRP A 5 4.80 23.58 -24.12
C TRP A 5 3.54 23.93 -24.94
N LEU A 6 3.61 23.93 -26.28
CA LEU A 6 2.46 24.16 -27.16
C LEU A 6 1.73 22.86 -27.53
N LEU A 7 2.37 21.71 -27.31
CA LEU A 7 1.81 20.37 -27.55
C LEU A 7 1.46 19.65 -26.24
N PHE A 8 2.26 19.86 -25.20
CA PHE A 8 1.99 19.34 -23.86
C PHE A 8 1.38 20.44 -23.01
N ASP A 9 0.07 20.35 -22.78
CA ASP A 9 -0.61 21.18 -21.78
C ASP A 9 0.16 21.06 -20.45
N PRO A 10 0.72 22.15 -19.89
CA PRO A 10 1.57 22.16 -18.69
C PRO A 10 1.00 21.31 -17.55
N ARG A 11 -0.33 21.36 -17.44
CA ARG A 11 -1.13 20.66 -16.44
C ARG A 11 -1.07 19.14 -16.61
N ARG A 12 -1.15 18.63 -17.84
CA ARG A 12 -1.13 17.19 -18.13
C ARG A 12 0.25 16.58 -17.92
N ALA A 13 1.33 17.30 -18.21
CA ALA A 13 2.69 16.81 -17.97
C ALA A 13 2.98 16.67 -16.47
N LEU A 14 2.62 17.67 -15.67
CA LEU A 14 2.75 17.61 -14.20
C LEU A 14 1.85 16.53 -13.60
N VAL A 15 0.59 16.44 -14.05
CA VAL A 15 -0.35 15.41 -13.59
C VAL A 15 0.11 14.02 -14.00
N GLY A 16 0.59 13.80 -15.23
CA GLY A 16 1.08 12.50 -15.67
C GLY A 16 2.26 12.00 -14.84
N LEU A 17 3.21 12.89 -14.51
CA LEU A 17 4.32 12.55 -13.63
C LEU A 17 3.82 12.25 -12.21
N PHE A 18 2.99 13.11 -11.63
CA PHE A 18 2.40 12.90 -10.30
C PHE A 18 1.60 11.59 -10.22
N THR A 19 0.71 11.35 -11.19
CA THR A 19 -0.13 10.15 -11.25
C THR A 19 0.71 8.90 -11.43
N PHE A 20 1.76 8.94 -12.27
CA PHE A 20 2.66 7.80 -12.43
C PHE A 20 3.34 7.43 -11.11
N LEU A 21 3.94 8.41 -10.43
CA LEU A 21 4.60 8.19 -9.13
C LEU A 21 3.58 7.77 -8.05
N LEU A 22 2.38 8.36 -8.04
CA LEU A 22 1.33 8.04 -7.06
C LEU A 22 0.79 6.63 -7.25
N VAL A 23 0.50 6.21 -8.49
CA VAL A 23 0.04 4.85 -8.81
C VAL A 23 1.11 3.83 -8.46
N LEU A 24 2.39 4.12 -8.76
CA LEU A 24 3.50 3.26 -8.38
C LEU A 24 3.58 3.11 -6.85
N ALA A 25 3.47 4.20 -6.10
CA ALA A 25 3.47 4.18 -4.65
C ALA A 25 2.29 3.37 -4.09
N LEU A 26 1.07 3.60 -4.57
CA LEU A 26 -0.11 2.86 -4.14
C LEU A 26 0.01 1.37 -4.45
N THR A 27 0.47 1.00 -5.64
CA THR A 27 0.65 -0.41 -6.04
C THR A 27 1.56 -1.16 -5.06
N ILE A 28 2.69 -0.53 -4.67
CA ILE A 28 3.64 -1.12 -3.71
C ILE A 28 3.00 -1.24 -2.32
N HIS A 29 2.29 -0.21 -1.86
CA HIS A 29 1.63 -0.23 -0.54
C HIS A 29 0.52 -1.28 -0.48
N PHE A 30 -0.32 -1.38 -1.51
CA PHE A 30 -1.37 -2.38 -1.60
C PHE A 30 -0.83 -3.81 -1.58
N ILE A 31 0.36 -4.07 -2.16
CA ILE A 31 1.01 -5.38 -2.09
C ILE A 31 1.51 -5.71 -0.67
N LEU A 32 2.10 -4.74 0.03
CA LEU A 32 2.52 -4.94 1.42
C LEU A 32 1.31 -5.14 2.36
N LEU A 33 0.23 -4.37 2.19
CA LEU A 33 -1.01 -4.57 2.95
C LEU A 33 -1.70 -5.88 2.57
N SER A 34 -1.68 -6.33 1.32
CA SER A 34 -2.34 -7.59 0.94
C SER A 34 -1.62 -8.84 1.48
N THR A 35 -0.34 -8.75 1.85
CA THR A 35 0.43 -9.91 2.31
C THR A 35 0.30 -10.07 3.83
N ASN A 36 -0.20 -11.24 4.27
CA ASN A 36 -0.54 -11.61 5.67
C ASN A 36 0.56 -11.29 6.71
N ARG A 37 1.82 -11.10 6.27
CA ARG A 37 3.01 -10.86 7.10
C ARG A 37 3.45 -9.39 7.20
N PHE A 38 3.08 -8.52 6.25
CA PHE A 38 3.46 -7.10 6.22
C PHE A 38 2.24 -6.16 6.31
N ASN A 39 1.06 -6.73 6.56
CA ASN A 39 -0.20 -6.05 6.75
C ASN A 39 -0.20 -5.30 8.10
N TRP A 40 0.44 -4.13 8.16
CA TRP A 40 0.67 -3.42 9.42
C TRP A 40 -0.63 -3.01 10.13
N ILE A 41 -1.76 -2.93 9.41
CA ILE A 41 -3.07 -2.59 9.96
C ILE A 41 -3.71 -3.75 10.75
N GLU A 42 -3.29 -4.99 10.48
CA GLU A 42 -3.85 -6.21 11.10
C GLU A 42 -3.12 -6.55 12.42
N GLY A 43 -1.98 -5.90 12.70
CA GLY A 43 -1.10 -6.30 13.80
C GLY A 43 -0.65 -7.76 13.66
N PRO A 44 0.16 -8.30 14.58
CA PRO A 44 0.24 -9.74 14.70
C PRO A 44 -1.19 -10.18 14.98
N ARG A 45 -1.87 -10.86 14.04
CA ARG A 45 -2.94 -11.76 14.46
C ARG A 45 -2.26 -12.65 15.49
N PRO A 46 -2.61 -12.58 16.79
CA PRO A 46 -2.40 -13.75 17.60
C PRO A 46 -3.18 -14.78 16.80
N GLN A 47 -2.49 -15.75 16.19
CA GLN A 47 -3.07 -17.06 15.99
C GLN A 47 -3.82 -17.28 17.29
N ALA A 48 -5.16 -17.19 17.25
CA ALA A 48 -5.96 -17.02 18.44
C ALA A 48 -5.39 -18.02 19.46
N MET A 49 -5.06 -17.54 20.65
CA MET A 49 -4.68 -18.42 21.74
C MET A 49 -5.90 -19.30 22.02
N ILE A 50 -6.08 -20.36 21.22
CA ILE A 50 -7.02 -21.44 21.44
C ILE A 50 -6.29 -22.51 22.26
N THR A 51 -5.40 -22.13 23.18
CA THR A 51 -4.73 -23.07 24.09
C THR A 51 -4.13 -22.28 25.25
N ASP A 52 -4.91 -22.05 26.31
CA ASP A 52 -4.37 -22.24 27.67
C ASP A 52 -5.43 -22.22 28.80
N THR A 53 -6.72 -22.08 28.49
CA THR A 53 -7.76 -22.19 29.53
C THR A 53 -8.05 -23.65 29.95
N ILE A 54 -7.47 -24.65 29.27
CA ILE A 54 -7.74 -26.07 29.55
C ILE A 54 -6.86 -26.61 30.71
N SER A 55 -5.77 -25.93 31.09
CA SER A 55 -4.88 -26.35 32.19
C SER A 55 -5.33 -25.89 33.58
N SER A 56 -6.41 -25.12 33.71
CA SER A 56 -6.90 -24.65 35.02
C SER A 56 -8.09 -25.44 35.57
N VAL A 57 -8.52 -26.52 34.89
CA VAL A 57 -9.74 -27.29 35.24
C VAL A 57 -9.47 -28.80 35.37
N VAL A 58 -8.23 -29.26 35.17
CA VAL A 58 -7.80 -30.65 35.43
C VAL A 58 -6.68 -30.66 36.47
#